data_AF-A0A956EAC7-F1
#
_entry.id   AF-A0A956EAC7-F1
#
_cell.length_a   1.000
_cell.length_b   1.000
_cell.length_c   1.000
_cell.angle_alpha   90.00
_cell.angle_beta   90.00
_cell.angle_gamma   90.00
#
_symmetry.space_group_name_H-M   'P 1'
#
loop_
_entity.id
_entity.type
_entity.pdbx_description
1 polymer ?
#
loop_
_entity_poly.entity_id
_entity_poly.type
_entity_poly.pdbx_seq_one_letter_code
_entity_poly.pdbx_strand_id
1 'polypeptide(L)'
;MSWRNLQVSSCGTHHLDEHGQPAYVERFDEVLKFHAPGLAPVLRGGRAWHVRSDGSAAYDRRFLRTFGYYEGLAAVVAVDGWHHVTTDGSDAYPRRHAWCGNFQHGRCAVRDHDGAYFHITPRGEDAYRARWRYAGDYRDGVAVVQADDGHSTHVRLDGSLLHERWFVDLDVFHKGFARARDEDGWMHVGLQGRPAYARRFQAVEPFYNGQARVERFDGALEVINETGETVVELRPARRSEFASLSGDMVGFWRTQAIGAAVELGVIEVLPATDEEVAERCGLHSDGARRLLRALGELRLAARQGDQWTLTERGELLQTDHALTLADAAVEYAGPFTAMWARLPEALRQNTTWTRPDVFGEVARDETRRVGHHRMLRSYARHDYAEVCRALELRGDERVIDAGGGLGVLAQRIIDAHPSAEVTILERPEVVAMAPPGSMMRWRSGSLFEPWGIESDAVVLSRVLHDWDDAEALVILRHARAALSRGGRLYVVEMLVPDESVAGALCDLHLLMATGGRERSAEHFGRLFSAAGFELAAVRKLPALPSLIVGVAS
;
A
#
# COMPACT_ATOMS: atom_id res chain seq x y z
N MET A 1 31.73 -44.75 2.35
CA MET A 1 31.86 -43.50 1.57
C MET A 1 31.27 -42.37 2.41
N SER A 2 31.96 -41.24 2.59
CA SER A 2 31.43 -40.13 3.39
C SER A 2 30.38 -39.38 2.59
N TRP A 3 29.12 -39.33 3.05
CA TRP A 3 28.05 -38.59 2.37
C TRP A 3 28.37 -37.09 2.21
N ARG A 4 29.28 -36.55 3.03
CA ARG A 4 29.70 -35.14 2.98
C ARG A 4 30.44 -34.77 1.70
N ASN A 5 31.02 -35.75 1.02
CA ASN A 5 31.77 -35.53 -0.22
C ASN A 5 30.90 -35.77 -1.45
N LEU A 6 29.64 -36.20 -1.28
CA LEU A 6 28.75 -36.50 -2.38
C LEU A 6 28.17 -35.22 -2.99
N GLN A 7 28.27 -35.09 -4.31
CA GLN A 7 27.73 -33.95 -5.06
C GLN A 7 26.57 -34.38 -5.95
N VAL A 8 25.60 -33.51 -6.17
CA VAL A 8 24.52 -33.78 -7.12
C VAL A 8 25.10 -33.75 -8.54
N SER A 9 24.80 -34.77 -9.35
CA SER A 9 25.25 -34.80 -10.74
C SER A 9 24.66 -33.65 -11.56
N SER A 10 25.32 -33.26 -12.64
CA SER A 10 24.86 -32.16 -13.51
C SER A 10 23.48 -32.40 -14.13
N CYS A 11 23.09 -33.67 -14.32
CA CYS A 11 21.76 -34.03 -14.80
C CYS A 11 20.72 -34.18 -13.66
N GLY A 12 21.12 -34.04 -12.39
CA GLY A 12 20.22 -34.05 -11.24
C GLY A 12 19.64 -35.41 -10.87
N THR A 13 20.11 -36.52 -11.43
CA THR A 13 19.46 -37.86 -11.29
C THR A 13 20.13 -38.78 -10.27
N HIS A 14 21.31 -38.42 -9.76
CA HIS A 14 22.11 -39.24 -8.84
C HIS A 14 23.22 -38.40 -8.20
N HIS A 15 23.90 -38.97 -7.21
CA HIS A 15 25.07 -38.35 -6.58
C HIS A 15 26.38 -38.89 -7.14
N LEU A 16 27.39 -38.04 -7.17
CA LEU A 16 28.76 -38.33 -7.56
C LEU A 16 29.67 -38.35 -6.33
N ASP A 17 30.65 -39.24 -6.34
CA ASP A 17 31.74 -39.26 -5.37
C ASP A 17 32.80 -38.18 -5.67
N GLU A 18 33.86 -38.15 -4.85
CA GLU A 18 34.97 -37.20 -4.98
C GLU A 18 35.81 -37.35 -6.26
N HIS A 19 35.61 -38.45 -7.01
CA HIS A 19 36.23 -38.70 -8.31
C HIS A 19 35.28 -38.45 -9.48
N GLY A 20 34.08 -37.90 -9.21
CA GLY A 20 33.06 -37.65 -10.22
C GLY A 20 32.39 -38.92 -10.74
N GLN A 21 32.51 -40.05 -10.05
CA GLN A 21 31.85 -41.30 -10.41
C GLN A 21 30.51 -41.44 -9.68
N PRO A 22 29.50 -42.11 -10.27
CA PRO A 22 28.24 -42.35 -9.57
C PRO A 22 28.44 -43.10 -8.25
N ALA A 23 27.93 -42.52 -7.15
CA ALA A 23 28.08 -43.10 -5.82
C ALA A 23 27.31 -44.42 -5.62
N TYR A 24 26.32 -44.68 -6.48
CA TYR A 24 25.47 -45.86 -6.48
C TYR A 24 24.84 -46.09 -7.87
N VAL A 25 24.21 -47.25 -8.09
CA VAL A 25 23.71 -47.71 -9.40
C VAL A 25 22.35 -47.09 -9.74
N GLU A 26 21.54 -46.80 -8.72
CA GLU A 26 20.20 -46.26 -8.86
C GLU A 26 20.17 -44.91 -9.58
N ARG A 27 19.11 -44.68 -10.34
CA ARG A 27 18.82 -43.41 -11.00
C ARG A 27 17.41 -42.95 -10.63
N PHE A 28 17.32 -41.67 -10.32
CA PHE A 28 16.11 -40.98 -9.90
C PHE A 28 15.74 -39.91 -10.93
N ASP A 29 14.51 -39.42 -10.86
CA ASP A 29 14.06 -38.31 -11.69
C ASP A 29 14.67 -36.98 -11.18
N GLU A 30 14.81 -36.85 -9.85
CA GLU A 30 15.47 -35.73 -9.16
C GLU A 30 16.16 -36.25 -7.89
N VAL A 31 17.34 -35.71 -7.57
CA VAL A 31 17.98 -35.82 -6.25
C VAL A 31 18.34 -34.45 -5.72
N LEU A 32 18.16 -34.25 -4.41
CA LEU A 32 18.67 -33.09 -3.69
C LEU A 32 19.90 -33.49 -2.85
N LYS A 33 20.65 -32.50 -2.39
CA LYS A 33 21.90 -32.66 -1.64
C LYS A 33 21.70 -33.53 -0.39
N PHE A 34 22.75 -34.21 0.06
CA PHE A 34 22.75 -34.87 1.37
C PHE A 34 22.78 -33.84 2.51
N HIS A 35 21.93 -34.08 3.52
CA HIS A 35 21.89 -33.34 4.78
C HIS A 35 22.21 -34.28 5.95
N ALA A 36 22.69 -33.75 7.07
CA ALA A 36 22.86 -34.54 8.29
C ALA A 36 21.50 -35.18 8.70
N PRO A 37 21.46 -36.47 9.07
CA PRO A 37 22.59 -37.35 9.41
C PRO A 37 23.24 -38.14 8.24
N GLY A 38 22.90 -37.82 6.99
CA GLY A 38 23.39 -38.51 5.79
C GLY A 38 22.25 -39.01 4.91
N LEU A 39 21.20 -38.19 4.80
CA LEU A 39 20.01 -38.49 3.99
C LEU A 39 19.83 -37.45 2.90
N ALA A 40 19.45 -37.90 1.71
CA ALA A 40 19.18 -37.06 0.55
C ALA A 40 17.75 -37.26 0.04
N PRO A 41 16.99 -36.19 -0.23
CA PRO A 41 15.68 -36.29 -0.90
C PRO A 41 15.83 -36.80 -2.33
N VAL A 42 14.92 -37.67 -2.76
CA VAL A 42 14.86 -38.18 -4.13
C VAL A 42 13.41 -38.21 -4.63
N LEU A 43 13.23 -38.11 -5.94
CA LEU A 43 11.95 -38.27 -6.65
C LEU A 43 12.11 -39.36 -7.71
N ARG A 44 11.15 -40.29 -7.79
CA ARG A 44 11.08 -41.26 -8.89
C ARG A 44 9.65 -41.68 -9.16
N GLY A 45 9.20 -41.61 -10.40
CA GLY A 45 7.86 -42.01 -10.82
C GLY A 45 6.76 -41.24 -10.07
N GLY A 46 6.96 -39.95 -9.82
CA GLY A 46 6.02 -39.10 -9.09
C GLY A 46 5.92 -39.38 -7.59
N ARG A 47 6.86 -40.13 -7.02
CA ARG A 47 6.92 -40.45 -5.59
C ARG A 47 8.26 -40.03 -5.01
N ALA A 48 8.25 -39.40 -3.84
CA ALA A 48 9.43 -38.86 -3.18
C ALA A 48 9.71 -39.56 -1.85
N TRP A 49 10.99 -39.69 -1.50
CA TRP A 49 11.47 -40.24 -0.23
C TRP A 49 12.91 -39.76 0.06
N HIS A 50 13.55 -40.29 1.10
CA HIS A 50 14.96 -40.04 1.38
C HIS A 50 15.81 -41.29 1.17
N VAL A 51 17.02 -41.13 0.64
CA VAL A 51 17.99 -42.21 0.46
C VAL A 51 19.20 -42.06 1.37
N ARG A 52 19.85 -43.18 1.68
CA ARG A 52 21.17 -43.23 2.31
C ARG A 52 22.27 -43.00 1.27
N SER A 53 23.51 -42.89 1.73
CA SER A 53 24.69 -42.66 0.87
C SER A 53 24.95 -43.76 -0.17
N ASP A 54 24.38 -44.94 0.02
CA ASP A 54 24.46 -46.08 -0.91
C ASP A 54 23.30 -46.13 -1.92
N GLY A 55 22.42 -45.11 -1.93
CA GLY A 55 21.25 -45.05 -2.81
C GLY A 55 20.02 -45.81 -2.29
N SER A 56 20.15 -46.58 -1.20
CA SER A 56 19.03 -47.32 -0.62
C SER A 56 17.99 -46.41 0.03
N ALA A 57 16.71 -46.78 -0.05
CA ALA A 57 15.65 -46.03 0.61
C ALA A 57 15.80 -46.05 2.14
N ALA A 58 15.73 -44.88 2.78
CA ALA A 58 15.81 -44.75 4.22
C ALA A 58 14.64 -45.45 4.95
N TYR A 59 13.47 -45.46 4.32
CA TYR A 59 12.22 -46.02 4.82
C TYR A 59 11.25 -46.31 3.64
N ASP A 60 10.15 -47.03 3.89
CA ASP A 60 9.21 -47.48 2.85
C ASP A 60 8.13 -46.46 2.47
N ARG A 61 7.84 -45.50 3.34
CA ARG A 61 6.83 -44.47 3.07
C ARG A 61 7.22 -43.59 1.89
N ARG A 62 6.22 -43.15 1.13
CA ARG A 62 6.38 -42.30 -0.07
C ARG A 62 5.50 -41.06 0.04
N PHE A 63 6.04 -39.95 -0.45
CA PHE A 63 5.43 -38.61 -0.41
C PHE A 63 5.26 -38.08 -1.83
N LEU A 64 4.54 -36.97 -1.99
CA LEU A 64 4.51 -36.23 -3.25
C LEU A 64 5.83 -35.47 -3.45
N ARG A 65 6.41 -34.93 -2.38
CA ARG A 65 7.73 -34.28 -2.38
C ARG A 65 8.42 -34.39 -1.02
N THR A 66 9.75 -34.40 -1.00
CA THR A 66 10.59 -34.38 0.20
C THR A 66 11.68 -33.32 0.07
N PHE A 67 12.13 -32.76 1.19
CA PHE A 67 13.16 -31.72 1.26
C PHE A 67 14.25 -32.08 2.29
N GLY A 68 15.35 -31.33 2.32
CA GLY A 68 16.50 -31.62 3.17
C GLY A 68 16.17 -31.62 4.67
N TYR A 69 16.96 -32.36 5.45
CA TYR A 69 16.86 -32.37 6.91
C TYR A 69 17.53 -31.13 7.53
N TYR A 70 16.81 -30.48 8.43
CA TYR A 70 17.29 -29.40 9.28
C TYR A 70 16.86 -29.67 10.72
N GLU A 71 17.80 -29.60 11.67
CA GLU A 71 17.56 -29.91 13.09
C GLU A 71 16.89 -31.29 13.33
N GLY A 72 17.19 -32.27 12.46
CA GLY A 72 16.66 -33.64 12.56
C GLY A 72 15.28 -33.85 11.94
N LEU A 73 14.67 -32.83 11.34
CA LEU A 73 13.37 -32.90 10.69
C LEU A 73 13.45 -32.52 9.20
N ALA A 74 12.64 -33.16 8.37
CA ALA A 74 12.54 -32.83 6.94
C ALA A 74 11.12 -32.42 6.59
N ALA A 75 10.96 -31.30 5.88
CA ALA A 75 9.67 -30.92 5.30
C ALA A 75 9.29 -31.91 4.19
N VAL A 76 8.01 -32.25 4.12
CA VAL A 76 7.45 -33.13 3.08
C VAL A 76 6.08 -32.63 2.62
N VAL A 77 5.71 -33.02 1.41
CA VAL A 77 4.37 -32.82 0.85
C VAL A 77 3.70 -34.18 0.75
N ALA A 78 2.63 -34.37 1.50
CA ALA A 78 1.75 -35.53 1.38
C ALA A 78 0.39 -35.13 0.79
N VAL A 79 -0.44 -36.14 0.53
CA VAL A 79 -1.80 -35.96 -0.01
C VAL A 79 -2.71 -35.13 0.91
N ASP A 80 -2.43 -35.16 2.21
CA ASP A 80 -3.16 -34.47 3.27
C ASP A 80 -2.50 -33.15 3.70
N GLY A 81 -1.40 -32.74 3.05
CA GLY A 81 -0.77 -31.43 3.24
C GLY A 81 0.71 -31.46 3.62
N TRP A 82 1.25 -30.27 3.88
CA TRP A 82 2.64 -30.08 4.28
C TRP A 82 2.84 -30.39 5.77
N HIS A 83 3.91 -31.09 6.09
CA HIS A 83 4.33 -31.39 7.47
C HIS A 83 5.81 -31.78 7.51
N HIS A 84 6.31 -32.13 8.70
CA HIS A 84 7.66 -32.63 8.88
C HIS A 84 7.69 -34.10 9.28
N VAL A 85 8.75 -34.79 8.85
CA VAL A 85 9.03 -36.18 9.22
C VAL A 85 10.37 -36.32 9.92
N THR A 86 10.48 -37.33 10.76
CA THR A 86 11.73 -37.80 11.36
C THR A 86 12.52 -38.66 10.37
N THR A 87 13.75 -39.02 10.73
CA THR A 87 14.69 -39.76 9.85
C THR A 87 14.22 -41.16 9.45
N ASP A 88 13.24 -41.73 10.16
CA ASP A 88 12.58 -43.00 9.85
C ASP A 88 11.32 -42.84 8.97
N GLY A 89 10.98 -41.61 8.58
CA GLY A 89 9.82 -41.28 7.74
C GLY A 89 8.49 -41.21 8.48
N SER A 90 8.49 -41.32 9.82
CA SER A 90 7.29 -41.09 10.63
C SER A 90 6.98 -39.60 10.77
N ASP A 91 5.70 -39.26 10.97
CA ASP A 91 5.29 -37.87 11.18
C ASP A 91 5.88 -37.35 12.50
N ALA A 92 6.51 -36.18 12.46
CA ALA A 92 6.99 -35.53 13.68
C ALA A 92 5.83 -35.07 14.59
N TYR A 93 4.67 -34.78 14.00
CA TYR A 93 3.45 -34.33 14.66
C TYR A 93 2.24 -34.48 13.71
N PRO A 94 0.98 -34.53 14.21
CA PRO A 94 -0.20 -34.84 13.39
C PRO A 94 -0.71 -33.67 12.54
N ARG A 95 -0.33 -32.43 12.86
CA ARG A 95 -0.84 -31.23 12.18
C ARG A 95 -0.38 -31.18 10.71
N ARG A 96 -1.24 -30.61 9.86
CA ARG A 96 -0.99 -30.34 8.44
C ARG A 96 -1.11 -28.85 8.15
N HIS A 97 -0.29 -28.39 7.21
CA HIS A 97 -0.20 -26.98 6.83
C HIS A 97 -0.38 -26.84 5.31
N ALA A 98 -0.72 -25.63 4.87
CA ALA A 98 -0.70 -25.30 3.45
C ALA A 98 0.74 -25.17 2.92
N TRP A 99 1.68 -24.83 3.79
CA TRP A 99 3.13 -24.79 3.51
C TRP A 99 3.94 -24.85 4.81
N CYS A 100 5.13 -25.45 4.78
CA CYS A 100 6.12 -25.36 5.87
C CYS A 100 7.54 -25.19 5.33
N GLY A 101 8.34 -24.39 6.04
CA GLY A 101 9.75 -24.12 5.76
C GLY A 101 10.67 -25.15 6.42
N ASN A 102 11.90 -24.72 6.75
CA ASN A 102 12.88 -25.56 7.44
C ASN A 102 13.00 -25.15 8.91
N PHE A 103 13.30 -26.11 9.79
CA PHE A 103 13.63 -25.80 11.17
C PHE A 103 14.99 -25.10 11.29
N GLN A 104 15.01 -23.94 11.92
CA GLN A 104 16.21 -23.16 12.24
C GLN A 104 16.01 -22.53 13.64
N HIS A 105 17.00 -22.72 14.52
CA HIS A 105 16.96 -22.23 15.89
C HIS A 105 15.75 -22.75 16.69
N GLY A 106 15.32 -24.00 16.43
CA GLY A 106 14.17 -24.61 17.08
C GLY A 106 12.81 -24.01 16.68
N ARG A 107 12.73 -23.34 15.53
CA ARG A 107 11.52 -22.75 14.97
C ARG A 107 11.41 -23.04 13.48
N CYS A 108 10.19 -23.14 12.97
CA CYS A 108 9.92 -23.27 11.54
C CYS A 108 8.75 -22.38 11.16
N ALA A 109 8.89 -21.61 10.07
CA ALA A 109 7.81 -20.84 9.50
C ALA A 109 6.82 -21.78 8.79
N VAL A 110 5.54 -21.59 9.05
CA VAL A 110 4.44 -22.35 8.42
C VAL A 110 3.35 -21.40 7.97
N ARG A 111 2.58 -21.84 6.98
CA ARG A 111 1.37 -21.15 6.52
C ARG A 111 0.16 -22.07 6.65
N ASP A 112 -0.90 -21.59 7.28
CA ASP A 112 -2.17 -22.32 7.33
C ASP A 112 -2.96 -22.18 6.02
N HIS A 113 -4.11 -22.85 5.96
CA HIS A 113 -4.97 -22.88 4.77
C HIS A 113 -5.75 -21.58 4.56
N ASP A 114 -5.82 -20.71 5.59
CA ASP A 114 -6.41 -19.36 5.50
C ASP A 114 -5.37 -18.33 5.02
N GLY A 115 -4.10 -18.74 4.89
CA GLY A 115 -3.02 -17.94 4.34
C GLY A 115 -2.16 -17.23 5.39
N ALA A 116 -2.45 -17.41 6.68
CA ALA A 116 -1.69 -16.77 7.75
C ALA A 116 -0.38 -17.51 8.03
N TYR A 117 0.70 -16.74 8.19
CA TYR A 117 2.01 -17.23 8.57
C TYR A 117 2.23 -17.15 10.08
N PHE A 118 2.93 -18.15 10.62
CA PHE A 118 3.38 -18.19 12.01
C PHE A 118 4.53 -19.18 12.15
N HIS A 119 5.09 -19.26 13.36
CA HIS A 119 6.16 -20.20 13.66
C HIS A 119 5.66 -21.33 14.56
N ILE A 120 6.21 -22.53 14.35
CA ILE A 120 5.96 -23.71 15.19
C ILE A 120 7.25 -24.20 15.86
N THR A 121 7.07 -24.97 16.94
CA THR A 121 8.12 -25.75 17.59
C THR A 121 8.31 -27.11 16.88
N PRO A 122 9.40 -27.85 17.16
CA PRO A 122 9.60 -29.20 16.61
C PRO A 122 8.47 -30.20 16.94
N ARG A 123 7.61 -29.89 17.91
CA ARG A 123 6.44 -30.69 18.28
C ARG A 123 5.17 -30.32 17.49
N GLY A 124 5.25 -29.37 16.56
CA GLY A 124 4.11 -28.88 15.77
C GLY A 124 3.19 -27.92 16.51
N GLU A 125 3.57 -27.50 17.72
CA GLU A 125 2.87 -26.52 18.54
C GLU A 125 3.19 -25.10 18.05
N ASP A 126 2.23 -24.19 18.15
CA ASP A 126 2.48 -22.77 17.88
C ASP A 126 3.58 -22.25 18.82
N ALA A 127 4.60 -21.60 18.26
CA ALA A 127 5.63 -20.95 19.06
C ALA A 127 5.09 -19.76 19.86
N TYR A 128 4.03 -19.11 19.34
CA TYR A 128 3.34 -17.96 19.93
C TYR A 128 1.99 -17.73 19.22
N ARG A 129 1.15 -16.85 19.79
CA ARG A 129 -0.22 -16.60 19.30
C ARG A 129 -0.32 -15.73 18.04
N ALA A 130 0.62 -14.82 17.84
CA ALA A 130 0.59 -13.89 16.71
C ALA A 130 0.53 -14.60 15.35
N ARG A 131 -0.10 -13.94 14.38
CA ARG A 131 -0.24 -14.34 12.98
C ARG A 131 0.19 -13.19 12.09
N TRP A 132 0.77 -13.53 10.95
CA TRP A 132 1.43 -12.58 10.07
C TRP A 132 1.00 -12.83 8.63
N ARG A 133 1.03 -11.78 7.79
CA ARG A 133 0.88 -11.93 6.33
C ARG A 133 2.06 -12.71 5.75
N TYR A 134 3.23 -12.57 6.35
CA TYR A 134 4.43 -13.32 6.01
C TYR A 134 5.31 -13.52 7.24
N ALA A 135 5.98 -14.66 7.32
CA ALA A 135 7.04 -14.92 8.29
C ALA A 135 8.20 -15.65 7.59
N GLY A 136 9.40 -15.09 7.71
CA GLY A 136 10.64 -15.68 7.20
C GLY A 136 11.31 -16.59 8.22
N ASP A 137 12.39 -17.26 7.81
CA ASP A 137 13.15 -18.15 8.68
C ASP A 137 13.92 -17.39 9.77
N TYR A 138 14.15 -18.06 10.91
CA TYR A 138 14.99 -17.51 11.97
C TYR A 138 16.47 -17.59 11.61
N ARG A 139 17.15 -16.45 11.67
CA ARG A 139 18.60 -16.32 11.58
C ARG A 139 19.11 -15.55 12.79
N ASP A 140 20.09 -16.12 13.51
CA ASP A 140 20.67 -15.51 14.71
C ASP A 140 19.61 -15.11 15.77
N GLY A 141 18.57 -15.94 15.93
CA GLY A 141 17.51 -15.74 16.93
C GLY A 141 16.42 -14.73 16.56
N VAL A 142 16.46 -14.17 15.34
CA VAL A 142 15.47 -13.20 14.84
C VAL A 142 14.91 -13.63 13.49
N ALA A 143 13.64 -13.31 13.25
CA ALA A 143 12.97 -13.53 11.97
C ALA A 143 12.30 -12.23 11.50
N VAL A 144 12.16 -12.07 10.19
CA VAL A 144 11.36 -10.99 9.60
C VAL A 144 9.91 -11.46 9.52
N VAL A 145 8.97 -10.63 9.97
CA VAL A 145 7.54 -10.83 9.81
C VAL A 145 6.91 -9.61 9.15
N GLN A 146 5.80 -9.83 8.42
CA GLN A 146 5.03 -8.78 7.78
C GLN A 146 3.61 -8.72 8.37
N ALA A 147 3.16 -7.53 8.73
CA ALA A 147 1.80 -7.29 9.22
C ALA A 147 0.77 -7.19 8.08
N ASP A 148 -0.50 -7.09 8.44
CA ASP A 148 -1.63 -7.01 7.50
C ASP A 148 -1.68 -5.70 6.72
N ASP A 149 -0.91 -4.69 7.10
CA ASP A 149 -0.73 -3.45 6.34
C ASP A 149 0.44 -3.52 5.34
N GLY A 150 1.14 -4.66 5.28
CA GLY A 150 2.26 -4.89 4.38
C GLY A 150 3.63 -4.46 4.91
N HIS A 151 3.72 -3.85 6.10
CA HIS A 151 5.00 -3.47 6.67
C HIS A 151 5.67 -4.62 7.41
N SER A 152 6.99 -4.64 7.36
CA SER A 152 7.84 -5.68 7.94
C SER A 152 8.56 -5.20 9.20
N THR A 153 8.75 -6.11 10.14
CA THR A 153 9.56 -5.91 11.35
C THR A 153 10.26 -7.20 11.79
N HIS A 154 11.09 -7.11 12.83
CA HIS A 154 11.80 -8.25 13.39
C HIS A 154 11.10 -8.79 14.64
N VAL A 155 11.02 -10.12 14.77
CA VAL A 155 10.54 -10.82 15.97
C VAL A 155 11.59 -11.74 16.56
N ARG A 156 11.55 -11.91 17.89
CA ARG A 156 12.32 -12.90 18.64
C ARG A 156 11.62 -14.26 18.64
N LEU A 157 12.31 -15.31 19.10
CA LEU A 157 11.81 -16.70 19.17
C LEU A 157 10.49 -16.90 19.94
N ASP A 158 10.13 -15.95 20.82
CA ASP A 158 8.89 -15.94 21.60
C ASP A 158 7.76 -15.12 20.94
N GLY A 159 8.02 -14.55 19.76
CA GLY A 159 7.10 -13.71 19.00
C GLY A 159 7.08 -12.24 19.42
N SER A 160 7.85 -11.84 20.44
CA SER A 160 7.98 -10.44 20.81
C SER A 160 8.73 -9.65 19.73
N LEU A 161 8.32 -8.40 19.51
CA LEU A 161 9.01 -7.49 18.59
C LEU A 161 10.42 -7.21 19.09
N LEU A 162 11.43 -7.36 18.22
CA LEU A 162 12.81 -6.98 18.54
C LEU A 162 12.88 -5.47 18.83
N HIS A 163 12.14 -4.70 18.04
CA HIS A 163 11.98 -3.25 18.10
C HIS A 163 10.60 -2.86 17.54
N GLU A 164 10.08 -1.68 17.88
CA GLU A 164 8.74 -1.22 17.43
C GLU A 164 8.77 -0.43 16.10
N ARG A 165 9.80 -0.65 15.28
CA ARG A 165 9.95 -0.03 13.96
C ARG A 165 9.42 -0.94 12.86
N TRP A 166 8.71 -0.36 11.92
CA TRP A 166 8.05 -1.02 10.80
C TRP A 166 8.51 -0.38 9.49
N PHE A 167 8.78 -1.21 8.48
CA PHE A 167 9.39 -0.80 7.22
C PHE A 167 8.58 -1.33 6.03
N VAL A 168 8.61 -0.63 4.90
CA VAL A 168 8.01 -1.09 3.64
C VAL A 168 8.64 -2.41 3.19
N ASP A 169 9.95 -2.56 3.41
CA ASP A 169 10.67 -3.82 3.18
C ASP A 169 11.80 -3.98 4.21
N LEU A 170 12.15 -5.21 4.56
CA LEU A 170 13.11 -5.51 5.62
C LEU A 170 13.77 -6.86 5.43
N ASP A 171 15.09 -6.87 5.47
CA ASP A 171 15.90 -8.10 5.48
C ASP A 171 16.29 -8.52 6.89
N VAL A 172 16.68 -9.80 7.03
CA VAL A 172 17.37 -10.28 8.23
C VAL A 172 18.71 -9.56 8.45
N PHE A 173 19.17 -9.53 9.69
CA PHE A 173 20.47 -8.96 10.02
C PHE A 173 21.63 -9.71 9.36
N HIS A 174 22.61 -8.94 8.90
CA HIS A 174 23.91 -9.36 8.42
C HIS A 174 24.98 -8.45 9.02
N LYS A 175 25.88 -9.03 9.85
CA LYS A 175 26.95 -8.30 10.55
C LYS A 175 26.45 -7.08 11.37
N GLY A 176 25.32 -7.23 12.05
CA GLY A 176 24.75 -6.19 12.93
C GLY A 176 23.82 -5.17 12.25
N PHE A 177 23.70 -5.23 10.92
CA PHE A 177 22.81 -4.36 10.13
C PHE A 177 21.79 -5.18 9.35
N ALA A 178 20.57 -4.67 9.22
CA ALA A 178 19.58 -5.15 8.27
C ALA A 178 19.41 -4.10 7.17
N ARG A 179 19.14 -4.54 5.94
CA ARG A 179 18.64 -3.63 4.91
C ARG A 179 17.17 -3.38 5.18
N ALA A 180 16.77 -2.12 5.17
CA ALA A 180 15.39 -1.73 5.36
C ALA A 180 15.01 -0.71 4.28
N ARG A 181 13.73 -0.66 3.95
CA ARG A 181 13.17 0.33 3.05
C ARG A 181 12.02 1.04 3.76
N ASP A 182 12.05 2.36 3.77
CA ASP A 182 10.88 3.19 4.09
C ASP A 182 10.33 3.84 2.81
N GLU A 183 9.39 4.76 2.97
CA GLU A 183 8.76 5.47 1.84
C GLU A 183 9.78 6.27 1.01
N ASP A 184 10.85 6.73 1.65
CA ASP A 184 11.89 7.56 1.03
C ASP A 184 13.01 6.72 0.38
N GLY A 185 13.11 5.42 0.70
CA GLY A 185 13.98 4.47 0.00
C GLY A 185 14.72 3.48 0.90
N TRP A 186 15.75 2.85 0.34
CA TRP A 186 16.56 1.84 1.02
C TRP A 186 17.64 2.46 1.91
N MET A 187 17.91 1.79 3.03
CA MET A 187 18.92 2.12 4.03
C MET A 187 19.38 0.89 4.82
N HIS A 188 20.38 1.08 5.68
CA HIS A 188 20.75 0.10 6.70
C HIS A 188 20.19 0.52 8.06
N VAL A 189 19.69 -0.45 8.83
CA VAL A 189 19.22 -0.25 10.22
C VAL A 189 19.98 -1.15 11.18
N GLY A 190 20.28 -0.63 12.37
CA GLY A 190 20.87 -1.41 13.45
C GLY A 190 19.85 -2.29 14.19
N LEU A 191 20.31 -3.03 15.20
CA LEU A 191 19.49 -3.97 15.99
C LEU A 191 18.26 -3.34 16.67
N GLN A 192 18.27 -2.03 16.91
CA GLN A 192 17.13 -1.28 17.48
C GLN A 192 16.17 -0.75 16.39
N GLY A 193 16.38 -1.12 15.13
CA GLY A 193 15.61 -0.61 13.99
C GLY A 193 15.88 0.85 13.66
N ARG A 194 16.96 1.44 14.20
CA ARG A 194 17.34 2.83 13.90
C ARG A 194 18.18 2.88 12.63
N PRO A 195 17.91 3.81 11.69
CA PRO A 195 18.79 4.04 10.54
C PRO A 195 20.22 4.27 11.00
N ALA A 196 21.18 3.62 10.35
CA ALA A 196 22.60 3.83 10.58
C ALA A 196 23.06 5.24 10.15
N TYR A 197 22.31 5.86 9.23
CA TYR A 197 22.57 7.17 8.65
C TYR A 197 21.28 7.78 8.08
N ALA A 198 21.29 9.08 7.78
CA ALA A 198 20.10 9.81 7.32
C ALA A 198 19.76 9.60 5.83
N ARG A 199 20.75 9.26 4.99
CA ARG A 199 20.57 9.13 3.53
C ARG A 199 19.64 7.98 3.15
N ARG A 200 18.98 8.10 2.00
CA ARG A 200 18.19 7.04 1.35
C ARG A 200 18.70 6.77 -0.04
N PHE A 201 18.53 5.54 -0.49
CA PHE A 201 19.04 5.05 -1.76
C PHE A 201 17.95 4.32 -2.55
N GLN A 202 18.11 4.29 -3.86
CA GLN A 202 17.26 3.45 -4.72
C GLN A 202 17.51 1.96 -4.45
N ALA A 203 18.74 1.59 -4.10
CA ALA A 203 19.09 0.25 -3.67
C ALA A 203 20.33 0.28 -2.76
N VAL A 204 20.41 -0.66 -1.82
CA VAL A 204 21.61 -0.89 -0.99
C VAL A 204 21.97 -2.37 -0.97
N GLU A 205 23.26 -2.70 -1.05
CA GLU A 205 23.79 -4.02 -0.74
C GLU A 205 24.12 -4.13 0.76
N PRO A 206 24.13 -5.34 1.37
CA PRO A 206 24.58 -5.50 2.76
C PRO A 206 26.01 -5.00 2.98
N PHE A 207 26.34 -4.58 4.20
CA PHE A 207 27.71 -4.27 4.56
C PHE A 207 28.62 -5.51 4.52
N TYR A 208 29.71 -5.41 3.76
CA TYR A 208 30.83 -6.35 3.75
C TYR A 208 32.11 -5.61 4.14
N ASN A 209 32.66 -5.97 5.30
CA ASN A 209 33.90 -5.40 5.83
C ASN A 209 33.82 -3.86 5.97
N GLY A 210 32.70 -3.36 6.48
CA GLY A 210 32.48 -1.93 6.75
C GLY A 210 32.04 -1.10 5.55
N GLN A 211 31.79 -1.71 4.38
CA GLN A 211 31.40 -1.00 3.17
C GLN A 211 30.23 -1.67 2.44
N ALA A 212 29.40 -0.87 1.78
CA ALA A 212 28.26 -1.33 1.00
C ALA A 212 28.20 -0.56 -0.32
N ARG A 213 27.90 -1.26 -1.41
CA ARG A 213 27.58 -0.62 -2.68
C ARG A 213 26.11 -0.19 -2.67
N VAL A 214 25.85 1.01 -3.16
CA VAL A 214 24.51 1.61 -3.20
C VAL A 214 24.24 2.28 -4.55
N GLU A 215 22.96 2.38 -4.90
CA GLU A 215 22.48 3.13 -6.08
C GLU A 215 21.64 4.31 -5.61
N ARG A 216 21.98 5.51 -6.05
CA ARG A 216 21.22 6.75 -5.81
C ARG A 216 20.03 6.84 -6.77
N PHE A 217 19.03 7.66 -6.44
CA PHE A 217 17.82 7.86 -7.27
C PHE A 217 18.08 8.46 -8.65
N ASP A 218 19.20 9.17 -8.80
CA ASP A 218 19.69 9.69 -10.07
C ASP A 218 20.46 8.64 -10.90
N GLY A 219 20.55 7.40 -10.41
CA GLY A 219 21.28 6.30 -11.01
C GLY A 219 22.80 6.37 -10.84
N ALA A 220 23.34 7.24 -9.98
CA ALA A 220 24.74 7.14 -9.59
C ALA A 220 24.98 5.86 -8.76
N LEU A 221 26.14 5.24 -8.92
CA LEU A 221 26.58 4.11 -8.11
C LEU A 221 27.78 4.52 -7.27
N GLU A 222 27.74 4.21 -5.99
CA GLU A 222 28.82 4.52 -5.06
C GLU A 222 29.00 3.40 -4.02
N VAL A 223 30.14 3.42 -3.35
CA VAL A 223 30.43 2.62 -2.16
C VAL A 223 30.39 3.54 -0.96
N ILE A 224 29.62 3.18 0.06
CA ILE A 224 29.50 3.92 1.31
C ILE A 224 30.12 3.14 2.48
N ASN A 225 30.53 3.85 3.53
CA ASN A 225 30.90 3.27 4.82
C ASN A 225 29.65 3.06 5.71
N GLU A 226 29.83 2.48 6.91
CA GLU A 226 28.75 2.22 7.89
C GLU A 226 28.05 3.49 8.40
N THR A 227 28.67 4.67 8.25
CA THR A 227 28.06 5.97 8.56
C THR A 227 27.35 6.62 7.35
N GLY A 228 27.29 5.94 6.21
CA GLY A 228 26.60 6.41 5.01
C GLY A 228 27.37 7.42 4.17
N GLU A 229 28.64 7.65 4.46
CA GLU A 229 29.50 8.55 3.70
C GLU A 229 30.07 7.84 2.47
N THR A 230 30.13 8.56 1.35
CA THR A 230 30.69 8.02 0.10
C THR A 230 32.21 7.83 0.25
N VAL A 231 32.65 6.59 0.08
CA VAL A 231 34.07 6.19 0.04
C VAL A 231 34.60 6.28 -1.38
N VAL A 232 33.83 5.77 -2.36
CA VAL A 232 34.20 5.74 -3.79
C VAL A 232 32.96 5.92 -4.65
N GLU A 233 33.03 6.81 -5.64
CA GLU A 233 32.03 6.84 -6.73
C GLU A 233 32.42 5.83 -7.82
N LEU A 234 31.52 4.91 -8.15
CA LEU A 234 31.72 3.88 -9.17
C LEU A 234 31.13 4.30 -10.53
N ARG A 235 30.05 5.09 -10.51
CA ARG A 235 29.37 5.60 -11.69
C ARG A 235 28.69 6.94 -11.36
N PRO A 236 28.87 7.98 -12.18
CA PRO A 236 28.18 9.25 -11.97
C PRO A 236 26.67 9.10 -12.22
N ALA A 237 25.92 10.13 -11.80
CA ALA A 237 24.49 10.22 -12.02
C ALA A 237 24.14 10.03 -13.50
N ARG A 238 23.16 9.18 -13.78
CA ARG A 238 22.63 8.96 -15.14
C ARG A 238 21.47 9.90 -15.45
N ARG A 239 20.83 10.41 -14.41
CA ARG A 239 19.80 11.45 -14.48
C ARG A 239 20.45 12.75 -14.04
N SER A 240 20.23 13.79 -14.82
CA SER A 240 20.68 15.12 -14.45
C SER A 240 19.66 15.73 -13.49
N GLU A 241 20.09 16.13 -12.30
CA GLU A 241 19.24 16.88 -11.36
C GLU A 241 18.69 18.16 -12.00
N PHE A 242 19.47 18.80 -12.87
CA PHE A 242 19.00 19.92 -13.69
C PHE A 242 17.84 19.49 -14.61
N ALA A 243 17.94 18.34 -15.28
CA ALA A 243 16.86 17.83 -16.12
C ALA A 243 15.65 17.37 -15.29
N SER A 244 15.87 16.83 -14.09
CA SER A 244 14.80 16.44 -13.17
C SER A 244 13.99 17.66 -12.71
N LEU A 245 14.67 18.67 -12.16
CA LEU A 245 14.04 19.92 -11.74
C LEU A 245 13.37 20.66 -12.90
N SER A 246 14.01 20.66 -14.08
CA SER A 246 13.39 21.18 -15.30
C SER A 246 12.11 20.43 -15.67
N GLY A 247 12.11 19.10 -15.53
CA GLY A 247 10.94 18.24 -15.68
C GLY A 247 9.81 18.57 -14.71
N ASP A 248 10.13 18.85 -13.45
CA ASP A 248 9.16 19.26 -12.43
C ASP A 248 8.48 20.58 -12.80
N MET A 249 9.26 21.58 -13.27
CA MET A 249 8.74 22.88 -13.69
C MET A 249 7.77 22.79 -14.88
N VAL A 250 7.94 21.79 -15.75
CA VAL A 250 7.06 21.56 -16.91
C VAL A 250 6.02 20.47 -16.67
N GLY A 251 5.84 20.03 -15.43
CA GLY A 251 4.83 19.03 -15.06
C GLY A 251 3.41 19.40 -15.51
N PHE A 252 3.11 20.71 -15.56
CA PHE A 252 1.82 21.23 -16.04
C PHE A 252 1.51 20.88 -17.51
N TRP A 253 2.52 20.60 -18.36
CA TRP A 253 2.28 20.12 -19.73
C TRP A 253 1.46 18.84 -19.74
N ARG A 254 1.68 17.98 -18.75
CA ARG A 254 0.94 16.72 -18.59
C ARG A 254 -0.51 17.00 -18.22
N THR A 255 -0.73 17.83 -17.21
CA THR A 255 -2.07 18.25 -16.77
C THR A 255 -2.87 18.87 -17.91
N GLN A 256 -2.27 19.81 -18.63
CA GLN A 256 -2.91 20.52 -19.75
C GLN A 256 -3.19 19.58 -20.95
N ALA A 257 -2.26 18.67 -21.28
CA ALA A 257 -2.48 17.71 -22.36
C ALA A 257 -3.62 16.73 -22.05
N ILE A 258 -3.72 16.27 -20.80
CA ILE A 258 -4.80 15.38 -20.35
C ILE A 258 -6.15 16.12 -20.40
N GLY A 259 -6.22 17.33 -19.82
CA GLY A 259 -7.43 18.16 -19.85
C GLY A 259 -7.89 18.43 -21.28
N ALA A 260 -6.98 18.85 -22.16
CA ALA A 260 -7.29 19.08 -23.57
C ALA A 260 -7.80 17.82 -24.28
N ALA A 261 -7.23 16.64 -24.02
CA ALA A 261 -7.71 15.40 -24.63
C ALA A 261 -9.13 15.03 -24.20
N VAL A 262 -9.51 15.31 -22.95
CA VAL A 262 -10.87 15.13 -22.44
C VAL A 262 -11.82 16.16 -23.05
N GLU A 263 -11.48 17.45 -22.98
CA GLU A 263 -12.32 18.55 -23.48
C GLU A 263 -12.59 18.47 -24.98
N LEU A 264 -11.58 18.04 -25.76
CA LEU A 264 -11.69 17.88 -27.21
C LEU A 264 -12.37 16.57 -27.62
N GLY A 265 -12.77 15.71 -26.67
CA GLY A 265 -13.41 14.43 -26.94
C GLY A 265 -12.48 13.35 -27.51
N VAL A 266 -11.15 13.56 -27.48
CA VAL A 266 -10.16 12.62 -28.02
C VAL A 266 -10.22 11.28 -27.30
N ILE A 267 -10.44 11.29 -25.98
CA ILE A 267 -10.54 10.06 -25.19
C ILE A 267 -11.70 9.18 -25.67
N GLU A 268 -12.85 9.78 -25.97
CA GLU A 268 -14.08 9.06 -26.31
C GLU A 268 -14.08 8.49 -27.73
N VAL A 269 -13.24 9.03 -28.62
CA VAL A 269 -13.19 8.56 -30.02
C VAL A 269 -12.26 7.37 -30.24
N LEU A 270 -11.34 7.10 -29.29
CA LEU A 270 -10.41 5.98 -29.41
C LEU A 270 -11.15 4.64 -29.18
N PRO A 271 -10.84 3.58 -29.94
CA PRO A 271 -9.70 3.47 -30.85
C PRO A 271 -9.93 4.12 -32.24
N ALA A 272 -8.92 4.84 -32.75
CA ALA A 272 -9.01 5.57 -34.02
C ALA A 272 -7.63 5.92 -34.61
N THR A 273 -7.54 6.20 -35.91
CA THR A 273 -6.33 6.71 -36.58
C THR A 273 -6.10 8.20 -36.31
N ASP A 274 -4.92 8.72 -36.67
CA ASP A 274 -4.60 10.16 -36.56
C ASP A 274 -5.65 11.01 -37.32
N GLU A 275 -6.05 10.57 -38.52
CA GLU A 275 -7.04 11.24 -39.39
C GLU A 275 -8.47 11.18 -38.84
N GLU A 276 -8.89 10.02 -38.33
CA GLU A 276 -10.22 9.84 -37.72
C GLU A 276 -10.39 10.68 -36.46
N VAL A 277 -9.35 10.78 -35.62
CA VAL A 277 -9.35 11.66 -34.44
C VAL A 277 -9.47 13.11 -34.88
N ALA A 278 -8.71 13.53 -35.90
CA ALA A 278 -8.78 14.89 -36.42
C ALA A 278 -10.18 15.25 -36.93
N GLU A 279 -10.81 14.37 -37.72
CA GLU A 279 -12.15 14.57 -38.25
C GLU A 279 -13.21 14.60 -37.14
N ARG A 280 -13.24 13.58 -36.28
CA ARG A 280 -14.29 13.41 -35.26
C ARG A 280 -14.21 14.43 -34.13
N CYS A 281 -13.01 14.94 -33.83
CA CYS A 281 -12.79 15.94 -32.77
C CYS A 281 -12.65 17.36 -33.31
N GLY A 282 -12.76 17.57 -34.63
CA GLY A 282 -12.61 18.90 -35.25
C GLY A 282 -11.21 19.51 -35.10
N LEU A 283 -10.15 18.68 -35.11
CA LEU A 283 -8.77 19.11 -34.92
C LEU A 283 -8.04 19.27 -36.26
N HIS A 284 -7.05 20.16 -36.28
CA HIS A 284 -6.05 20.13 -37.35
C HIS A 284 -5.25 18.82 -37.27
N SER A 285 -4.95 18.20 -38.43
CA SER A 285 -4.26 16.89 -38.50
C SER A 285 -2.92 16.87 -37.74
N ASP A 286 -2.10 17.92 -37.88
CA ASP A 286 -0.86 18.07 -37.09
C ASP A 286 -1.14 18.15 -35.58
N GLY A 287 -2.22 18.83 -35.18
CA GLY A 287 -2.63 18.97 -33.79
C GLY A 287 -3.03 17.63 -33.18
N ALA A 288 -3.88 16.87 -33.86
CA ALA A 288 -4.29 15.52 -33.45
C ALA A 288 -3.07 14.60 -33.27
N ARG A 289 -2.17 14.55 -34.26
CA ARG A 289 -0.95 13.73 -34.21
C ARG A 289 -0.06 14.09 -33.00
N ARG A 290 0.12 15.38 -32.73
CA ARG A 290 0.96 15.85 -31.60
C ARG A 290 0.34 15.52 -30.26
N LEU A 291 -0.98 15.68 -30.13
CA LEU A 291 -1.71 15.35 -28.91
C LEU A 291 -1.68 13.83 -28.65
N LEU A 292 -1.97 13.01 -29.67
CA LEU A 292 -1.92 11.54 -29.56
C LEU A 292 -0.52 11.05 -29.17
N ARG A 293 0.55 11.64 -29.73
CA ARG A 293 1.92 11.35 -29.30
C ARG A 293 2.17 11.70 -27.83
N ALA A 294 1.66 12.83 -27.35
CA ALA A 294 1.75 13.21 -25.94
C ALA A 294 0.99 12.23 -25.04
N LEU A 295 -0.22 11.80 -25.43
CA LEU A 295 -0.96 10.76 -24.73
C LEU A 295 -0.19 9.42 -24.71
N GLY A 296 0.51 9.10 -25.79
CA GLY A 296 1.45 7.97 -25.88
C GLY A 296 2.59 8.05 -24.88
N GLU A 297 3.24 9.21 -24.77
CA GLU A 297 4.32 9.46 -23.80
C GLU A 297 3.82 9.30 -22.35
N LEU A 298 2.61 9.79 -22.08
CA LEU A 298 1.94 9.65 -20.78
C LEU A 298 1.41 8.22 -20.51
N ARG A 299 1.51 7.33 -21.51
CA ARG A 299 0.98 5.96 -21.51
C ARG A 299 -0.52 5.90 -21.27
N LEU A 300 -1.26 6.90 -21.76
CA LEU A 300 -2.72 6.95 -21.75
C LEU A 300 -3.30 6.33 -23.03
N ALA A 301 -2.54 6.39 -24.12
CA ALA A 301 -2.85 5.71 -25.36
C ALA A 301 -1.63 4.91 -25.85
N ALA A 302 -1.87 3.88 -26.64
CA ALA A 302 -0.85 3.10 -27.31
C ALA A 302 -1.17 3.01 -28.81
N ARG A 303 -0.13 3.06 -29.64
CA ARG A 303 -0.27 2.94 -31.09
C ARG A 303 -0.01 1.50 -31.52
N GLN A 304 -0.95 0.90 -32.25
CA GLN A 304 -0.81 -0.40 -32.90
C GLN A 304 -1.05 -0.22 -34.40
N GLY A 305 0.03 -0.26 -35.19
CA GLY A 305 -0.05 0.11 -36.61
C GLY A 305 -0.33 1.61 -36.79
N ASP A 306 -1.42 1.94 -37.46
CA ASP A 306 -1.92 3.30 -37.68
C ASP A 306 -3.00 3.73 -36.66
N GLN A 307 -3.49 2.81 -35.84
CA GLN A 307 -4.54 3.07 -34.86
C GLN A 307 -3.97 3.34 -33.47
N TRP A 308 -4.59 4.29 -32.77
CA TRP A 308 -4.40 4.53 -31.34
C TRP A 308 -5.54 3.88 -30.55
N THR A 309 -5.21 3.29 -29.41
CA THR A 309 -6.17 2.72 -28.46
C THR A 309 -5.82 3.21 -27.05
N LEU A 310 -6.82 3.38 -26.18
CA LEU A 310 -6.56 3.68 -24.77
C LEU A 310 -5.80 2.52 -24.11
N THR A 311 -4.93 2.86 -23.17
CA THR A 311 -4.41 1.89 -22.20
C THR A 311 -5.39 1.78 -21.03
N GLU A 312 -5.21 0.80 -20.13
CA GLU A 312 -5.95 0.70 -18.87
C GLU A 312 -5.91 2.02 -18.05
N ARG A 313 -4.79 2.76 -18.12
CA ARG A 313 -4.67 4.08 -17.49
C ARG A 313 -5.51 5.15 -18.21
N GLY A 314 -5.57 5.10 -19.54
CA GLY A 314 -6.36 6.02 -20.35
C GLY A 314 -7.86 5.81 -20.23
N GLU A 315 -8.31 4.56 -20.04
CA GLU A 315 -9.72 4.20 -19.82
C GLU A 315 -10.32 4.91 -18.59
N LEU A 316 -9.49 5.23 -17.58
CA LEU A 316 -9.91 6.05 -16.44
C LEU A 316 -10.37 7.46 -16.82
N LEU A 317 -10.06 7.95 -18.02
CA LEU A 317 -10.51 9.26 -18.51
C LEU A 317 -11.80 9.19 -19.32
N GLN A 318 -12.36 7.99 -19.56
CA GLN A 318 -13.65 7.85 -20.22
C GLN A 318 -14.78 8.30 -19.28
N THR A 319 -15.78 8.98 -19.82
CA THR A 319 -16.86 9.59 -19.05
C THR A 319 -17.75 8.56 -18.35
N ASP A 320 -17.90 7.38 -18.95
CA ASP A 320 -18.73 6.27 -18.44
C ASP A 320 -17.97 5.31 -17.51
N HIS A 321 -16.65 5.48 -17.35
CA HIS A 321 -15.86 4.65 -16.45
C HIS A 321 -16.32 4.80 -14.99
N ALA A 322 -16.43 3.68 -14.26
CA ALA A 322 -16.96 3.67 -12.89
C ALA A 322 -16.14 4.51 -11.89
N LEU A 323 -14.85 4.69 -12.19
CA LEU A 323 -13.88 5.54 -11.49
C LEU A 323 -13.37 6.67 -12.37
N THR A 324 -14.22 7.23 -13.24
CA THR A 324 -13.80 8.27 -14.19
C THR A 324 -13.08 9.44 -13.52
N LEU A 325 -11.98 9.87 -14.12
CA LEU A 325 -11.17 11.03 -13.78
C LEU A 325 -11.29 12.14 -14.84
N ALA A 326 -12.25 12.03 -15.76
CA ALA A 326 -12.48 13.03 -16.81
C ALA A 326 -12.74 14.43 -16.22
N ASP A 327 -13.67 14.53 -15.25
CA ASP A 327 -13.96 15.80 -14.57
C ASP A 327 -12.77 16.32 -13.74
N ALA A 328 -11.95 15.40 -13.20
CA ALA A 328 -10.73 15.77 -12.50
C ALA A 328 -9.72 16.41 -13.47
N ALA A 329 -9.54 15.83 -14.66
CA ALA A 329 -8.66 16.38 -15.68
C ALA A 329 -9.06 17.81 -16.07
N VAL A 330 -10.37 18.08 -16.22
CA VAL A 330 -10.90 19.41 -16.53
C VAL A 330 -10.69 20.38 -15.36
N GLU A 331 -11.03 20.01 -14.12
CA GLU A 331 -10.84 20.88 -12.95
C GLU A 331 -9.36 21.22 -12.71
N TYR A 332 -8.46 20.24 -12.83
CA TYR A 332 -7.02 20.47 -12.65
C TYR A 332 -6.40 21.28 -13.80
N ALA A 333 -6.81 21.06 -15.05
CA ALA A 333 -6.31 21.84 -16.19
C ALA A 333 -6.89 23.27 -16.25
N GLY A 334 -8.08 23.49 -15.69
CA GLY A 334 -8.77 24.78 -15.71
C GLY A 334 -8.74 25.50 -14.35
N PRO A 335 -9.84 25.53 -13.59
CA PRO A 335 -9.99 26.35 -12.38
C PRO A 335 -8.85 26.21 -11.36
N PHE A 336 -8.39 25.00 -11.06
CA PHE A 336 -7.31 24.82 -10.08
C PHE A 336 -5.96 25.33 -10.60
N THR A 337 -5.68 25.21 -11.90
CA THR A 337 -4.46 25.82 -12.48
C THR A 337 -4.48 27.35 -12.30
N ALA A 338 -5.63 27.99 -12.56
CA ALA A 338 -5.77 29.45 -12.40
C ALA A 338 -5.59 29.88 -10.94
N MET A 339 -6.10 29.09 -10.01
CA MET A 339 -5.94 29.30 -8.57
C MET A 339 -4.47 29.19 -8.14
N TRP A 340 -3.77 28.11 -8.53
CA TRP A 340 -2.36 27.88 -8.19
C TRP A 340 -1.42 28.98 -8.69
N ALA A 341 -1.78 29.70 -9.77
CA ALA A 341 -1.02 30.86 -10.25
C ALA A 341 -0.91 31.99 -9.20
N ARG A 342 -1.77 32.01 -8.17
CA ARG A 342 -1.79 33.00 -7.08
C ARG A 342 -0.98 32.56 -5.84
N LEU A 343 -0.35 31.38 -5.84
CA LEU A 343 0.36 30.84 -4.68
C LEU A 343 1.39 31.81 -4.05
N PRO A 344 2.25 32.53 -4.82
CA PRO A 344 3.19 33.48 -4.22
C PRO A 344 2.51 34.63 -3.45
N GLU A 345 1.27 34.97 -3.78
CA GLU A 345 0.49 35.97 -3.04
C GLU A 345 -0.11 35.38 -1.75
N ALA A 346 -0.59 34.14 -1.79
CA ALA A 346 -1.13 33.46 -0.62
C ALA A 346 -0.08 33.26 0.48
N LEU A 347 1.19 33.03 0.11
CA LEU A 347 2.28 32.74 1.06
C LEU A 347 2.90 33.96 1.75
N ARG A 348 2.63 35.18 1.29
CA ARG A 348 3.24 36.39 1.86
C ARG A 348 2.42 36.90 3.06
N GLN A 349 3.10 37.38 4.10
CA GLN A 349 2.46 37.81 5.36
C GLN A 349 1.55 39.05 5.24
N ASN A 350 1.82 39.97 4.31
CA ASN A 350 1.07 41.22 4.13
C ASN A 350 0.48 41.28 2.72
N THR A 351 -0.55 40.48 2.44
CA THR A 351 -1.25 40.52 1.14
C THR A 351 -2.73 40.81 1.30
N THR A 352 -3.35 41.20 0.19
CA THR A 352 -4.80 41.28 0.03
C THR A 352 -5.39 39.96 -0.46
N TRP A 353 -4.62 38.86 -0.39
CA TRP A 353 -5.11 37.56 -0.84
C TRP A 353 -6.22 37.09 0.10
N THR A 354 -7.36 36.79 -0.50
CA THR A 354 -8.49 36.17 0.18
C THR A 354 -8.60 34.75 -0.34
N ARG A 355 -8.79 33.79 0.56
CA ARG A 355 -9.05 32.41 0.16
C ARG A 355 -10.21 32.33 -0.85
N PRO A 356 -10.13 31.48 -1.88
CA PRO A 356 -11.22 31.30 -2.84
C PRO A 356 -12.49 30.70 -2.21
N ASP A 357 -13.66 31.06 -2.74
CA ASP A 357 -14.95 30.42 -2.43
C ASP A 357 -15.22 29.29 -3.44
N VAL A 358 -14.38 28.25 -3.43
CA VAL A 358 -14.49 27.15 -4.40
C VAL A 358 -15.86 26.48 -4.35
N PHE A 359 -16.41 26.30 -3.15
CA PHE A 359 -17.71 25.67 -2.95
C PHE A 359 -18.85 26.49 -3.53
N GLY A 360 -18.87 27.80 -3.29
CA GLY A 360 -19.88 28.69 -3.87
C GLY A 360 -19.71 28.87 -5.37
N GLU A 361 -18.49 28.93 -5.89
CA GLU A 361 -18.24 28.97 -7.34
C GLU A 361 -18.77 27.71 -8.04
N VAL A 362 -18.45 26.53 -7.51
CA VAL A 362 -18.97 25.25 -8.00
C VAL A 362 -20.49 25.22 -7.90
N ALA A 363 -21.09 25.70 -6.81
CA ALA A 363 -22.54 25.71 -6.62
C ALA A 363 -23.30 26.56 -7.67
N ARG A 364 -22.68 27.66 -8.12
CA ARG A 364 -23.28 28.65 -9.05
C ARG A 364 -23.33 28.19 -10.50
N ASP A 365 -22.48 27.24 -10.90
CA ASP A 365 -22.43 26.69 -12.26
C ASP A 365 -22.91 25.23 -12.25
N GLU A 366 -24.04 24.95 -12.89
CA GLU A 366 -24.65 23.62 -12.89
C GLU A 366 -23.75 22.55 -13.53
N THR A 367 -23.09 22.87 -14.64
CA THR A 367 -22.20 21.93 -15.34
C THR A 367 -20.98 21.63 -14.46
N ARG A 368 -20.36 22.67 -13.91
CA ARG A 368 -19.22 22.52 -12.98
C ARG A 368 -19.63 21.77 -11.72
N ARG A 369 -20.80 22.04 -11.14
CA ARG A 369 -21.34 21.32 -9.97
C ARG A 369 -21.44 19.83 -10.22
N VAL A 370 -22.06 19.44 -11.34
CA VAL A 370 -22.23 18.02 -11.69
C VAL A 370 -20.88 17.34 -11.90
N GLY A 371 -19.96 17.97 -12.62
CA GLY A 371 -18.61 17.43 -12.86
C GLY A 371 -17.77 17.33 -11.58
N HIS A 372 -17.73 18.39 -10.78
CA HIS A 372 -16.96 18.45 -9.53
C HIS A 372 -17.41 17.37 -8.54
N HIS A 373 -18.71 17.19 -8.32
CA HIS A 373 -19.20 16.13 -7.44
C HIS A 373 -19.00 14.72 -8.03
N ARG A 374 -18.95 14.57 -9.36
CA ARG A 374 -18.57 13.30 -10.00
C ARG A 374 -17.10 12.97 -9.77
N MET A 375 -16.21 13.95 -9.90
CA MET A 375 -14.79 13.85 -9.55
C MET A 375 -14.62 13.40 -8.09
N LEU A 376 -15.24 14.11 -7.14
CA LEU A 376 -15.13 13.77 -5.71
C LEU A 376 -15.66 12.36 -5.42
N ARG A 377 -16.76 11.95 -6.08
CA ARG A 377 -17.31 10.60 -5.98
C ARG A 377 -16.32 9.53 -6.47
N SER A 378 -15.58 9.77 -7.55
CA SER A 378 -14.57 8.82 -8.05
C SER A 378 -13.42 8.63 -7.06
N TYR A 379 -12.89 9.71 -6.49
CA TYR A 379 -11.88 9.63 -5.43
C TYR A 379 -12.41 8.90 -4.20
N ALA A 380 -13.61 9.24 -3.73
CA ALA A 380 -14.23 8.56 -2.59
C ALA A 380 -14.43 7.06 -2.84
N ARG A 381 -14.80 6.64 -4.06
CA ARG A 381 -14.95 5.22 -4.40
C ARG A 381 -13.62 4.49 -4.31
N HIS A 382 -12.54 5.11 -4.75
CA HIS A 382 -11.20 4.54 -4.65
C HIS A 382 -10.70 4.51 -3.20
N ASP A 383 -10.80 5.63 -2.49
CA ASP A 383 -10.12 5.84 -1.21
C ASP A 383 -10.86 5.22 -0.01
N TYR A 384 -12.18 5.08 -0.09
CA TYR A 384 -13.01 4.63 1.04
C TYR A 384 -13.26 3.11 1.07
N ALA A 385 -12.56 2.33 0.24
CA ALA A 385 -12.76 0.88 0.14
C ALA A 385 -12.63 0.17 1.51
N GLU A 386 -11.62 0.56 2.30
CA GLU A 386 -11.33 -0.05 3.60
C GLU A 386 -11.83 0.78 4.81
N VAL A 387 -12.26 2.03 4.58
CA VAL A 387 -12.71 2.93 5.66
C VAL A 387 -13.86 2.31 6.44
N CYS A 388 -14.87 1.76 5.76
CA CYS A 388 -16.06 1.20 6.43
C CYS A 388 -15.73 0.06 7.39
N ARG A 389 -14.81 -0.83 7.02
CA ARG A 389 -14.37 -1.92 7.91
C ARG A 389 -13.66 -1.36 9.14
N ALA A 390 -12.91 -0.28 8.99
CA ALA A 390 -12.15 0.35 10.06
C ALA A 390 -13.02 1.15 11.06
N LEU A 391 -14.25 1.55 10.71
CA LEU A 391 -15.14 2.30 11.61
C LEU A 391 -15.59 1.46 12.82
N GLU A 392 -15.61 0.13 12.72
CA GLU A 392 -16.07 -0.77 13.80
C GLU A 392 -17.45 -0.37 14.38
N LEU A 393 -18.41 -0.13 13.49
CA LEU A 393 -19.79 0.14 13.86
C LEU A 393 -20.44 -1.12 14.47
N ARG A 394 -21.38 -0.92 15.39
CA ARG A 394 -22.11 -1.96 16.13
C ARG A 394 -23.22 -2.62 15.31
N GLY A 395 -23.59 -2.02 14.18
CA GLY A 395 -24.47 -2.60 13.17
C GLY A 395 -25.87 -1.97 13.05
N ASP A 396 -26.43 -1.43 14.13
CA ASP A 396 -27.77 -0.83 14.20
C ASP A 396 -27.76 0.67 14.59
N GLU A 397 -26.61 1.31 14.42
CA GLU A 397 -26.37 2.68 14.88
C GLU A 397 -26.99 3.73 13.96
N ARG A 398 -27.41 4.86 14.56
CA ARG A 398 -27.70 6.10 13.82
C ARG A 398 -26.38 6.80 13.50
N VAL A 399 -26.06 6.96 12.23
CA VAL A 399 -24.81 7.54 11.74
C VAL A 399 -25.10 8.83 10.97
N ILE A 400 -24.39 9.91 11.29
CA ILE A 400 -24.37 11.12 10.46
C ILE A 400 -23.10 11.12 9.62
N ASP A 401 -23.24 11.16 8.29
CA ASP A 401 -22.16 11.45 7.35
C ASP A 401 -22.24 12.94 6.99
N ALA A 402 -21.50 13.77 7.74
CA ALA A 402 -21.55 15.22 7.66
C ALA A 402 -20.55 15.72 6.61
N GLY A 403 -21.05 16.40 5.57
CA GLY A 403 -20.27 16.68 4.35
C GLY A 403 -20.08 15.44 3.48
N GLY A 404 -21.03 14.49 3.51
CA GLY A 404 -20.91 13.19 2.85
C GLY A 404 -20.98 13.21 1.31
N GLY A 405 -21.09 14.39 0.69
CA GLY A 405 -21.18 14.55 -0.75
C GLY A 405 -22.32 13.72 -1.38
N LEU A 406 -21.99 12.91 -2.39
CA LEU A 406 -22.95 12.01 -3.04
C LEU A 406 -23.14 10.66 -2.33
N GLY A 407 -22.72 10.54 -1.06
CA GLY A 407 -23.05 9.40 -0.20
C GLY A 407 -22.27 8.12 -0.48
N VAL A 408 -21.04 8.21 -1.02
CA VAL A 408 -20.22 7.02 -1.29
C VAL A 408 -19.89 6.26 -0.01
N LEU A 409 -19.46 6.97 1.04
CA LEU A 409 -19.13 6.35 2.31
C LEU A 409 -20.39 5.83 3.01
N ALA A 410 -21.44 6.66 3.07
CA ALA A 410 -22.75 6.26 3.57
C ALA A 410 -23.30 4.97 2.92
N GLN A 411 -23.20 4.83 1.58
CA GLN A 411 -23.64 3.62 0.90
C GLN A 411 -22.83 2.40 1.34
N ARG A 412 -21.49 2.54 1.44
CA ARG A 412 -20.63 1.44 1.91
C ARG A 412 -20.93 1.05 3.36
N ILE A 413 -21.33 2.02 4.21
CA ILE A 413 -21.78 1.75 5.58
C ILE A 413 -23.07 0.92 5.56
N ILE A 414 -24.07 1.30 4.75
CA ILE A 414 -25.33 0.56 4.63
C ILE A 414 -25.09 -0.86 4.08
N ASP A 415 -24.22 -1.01 3.09
CA ASP A 415 -23.90 -2.33 2.51
C ASP A 415 -23.25 -3.26 3.54
N ALA A 416 -22.39 -2.72 4.41
CA ALA A 416 -21.73 -3.48 5.49
C ALA A 416 -22.63 -3.67 6.73
N HIS A 417 -23.53 -2.74 6.99
CA HIS A 417 -24.42 -2.70 8.15
C HIS A 417 -25.85 -2.34 7.73
N PRO A 418 -26.63 -3.30 7.17
CA PRO A 418 -27.96 -3.00 6.60
C PRO A 418 -28.99 -2.50 7.62
N SER A 419 -28.73 -2.67 8.92
CA SER A 419 -29.58 -2.18 10.01
C SER A 419 -29.20 -0.79 10.51
N ALA A 420 -28.09 -0.21 10.02
CA ALA A 420 -27.68 1.15 10.38
C ALA A 420 -28.58 2.18 9.71
N GLU A 421 -28.87 3.27 10.44
CA GLU A 421 -29.60 4.41 9.89
C GLU A 421 -28.62 5.54 9.55
N VAL A 422 -28.32 5.71 8.26
CA VAL A 422 -27.35 6.71 7.81
C VAL A 422 -28.05 7.97 7.30
N THR A 423 -27.69 9.11 7.90
CA THR A 423 -28.13 10.46 7.48
C THR A 423 -26.96 11.21 6.87
N ILE A 424 -27.09 11.64 5.61
CA ILE A 424 -26.14 12.55 4.98
C ILE A 424 -26.57 13.98 5.28
N LEU A 425 -25.68 14.76 5.91
CA LEU A 425 -25.87 16.20 6.10
C LEU A 425 -25.03 16.94 5.07
N GLU A 426 -25.69 17.62 4.13
CA GLU A 426 -25.05 18.28 2.99
C GLU A 426 -25.75 19.58 2.61
N ARG A 427 -25.07 20.39 1.80
CA ARG A 427 -25.62 21.67 1.31
C ARG A 427 -26.83 21.43 0.39
N PRO A 428 -27.78 22.39 0.32
CA PRO A 428 -29.02 22.22 -0.44
C PRO A 428 -28.82 21.79 -1.90
N GLU A 429 -27.84 22.37 -2.58
CA GLU A 429 -27.53 22.09 -3.98
C GLU A 429 -26.94 20.70 -4.21
N VAL A 430 -26.28 20.11 -3.20
CA VAL A 430 -25.74 18.74 -3.25
C VAL A 430 -26.84 17.74 -2.93
N VAL A 431 -27.69 18.03 -1.94
CA VAL A 431 -28.88 17.23 -1.63
C VAL A 431 -29.83 17.15 -2.83
N ALA A 432 -29.94 18.22 -3.62
CA ALA A 432 -30.72 18.21 -4.85
C ALA A 432 -30.18 17.22 -5.92
N MET A 433 -28.93 16.78 -5.80
CA MET A 433 -28.28 15.79 -6.67
C MET A 433 -28.38 14.36 -6.13
N ALA A 434 -29.09 14.14 -5.02
CA ALA A 434 -29.23 12.82 -4.41
C ALA A 434 -29.78 11.79 -5.42
N PRO A 435 -29.19 10.58 -5.49
CA PRO A 435 -29.66 9.55 -6.40
C PRO A 435 -31.08 9.09 -6.05
N PRO A 436 -32.01 8.97 -7.03
CA PRO A 436 -33.36 8.48 -6.79
C PRO A 436 -33.35 7.06 -6.18
N GLY A 437 -34.24 6.80 -5.22
CA GLY A 437 -34.37 5.48 -4.58
C GLY A 437 -33.28 5.16 -3.55
N SER A 438 -32.47 6.14 -3.15
CA SER A 438 -31.48 5.99 -2.09
C SER A 438 -32.10 5.54 -0.76
N MET A 439 -31.47 4.56 -0.10
CA MET A 439 -31.80 4.11 1.27
C MET A 439 -31.32 5.10 2.34
N MET A 440 -30.52 6.10 1.95
CA MET A 440 -29.93 7.10 2.86
C MET A 440 -30.93 8.21 3.16
N ARG A 441 -30.91 8.74 4.39
CA ARG A 441 -31.68 9.95 4.74
C ARG A 441 -30.88 11.18 4.35
N TRP A 442 -31.43 12.05 3.51
CA TRP A 442 -30.76 13.28 3.09
C TRP A 442 -31.26 14.48 3.89
N ARG A 443 -30.33 15.20 4.53
CA ARG A 443 -30.61 16.41 5.30
C ARG A 443 -29.87 17.58 4.67
N SER A 444 -30.63 18.54 4.18
CA SER A 444 -30.11 19.85 3.76
C SER A 444 -29.73 20.69 4.99
N GLY A 445 -28.52 21.22 5.04
CA GLY A 445 -28.06 22.10 6.11
C GLY A 445 -26.61 22.56 5.96
N SER A 446 -26.21 23.51 6.81
CA SER A 446 -24.83 23.97 6.93
C SER A 446 -24.12 23.25 8.07
N LEU A 447 -22.85 22.88 7.87
CA LEU A 447 -22.02 22.32 8.95
C LEU A 447 -21.68 23.35 10.04
N PHE A 448 -21.80 24.64 9.74
CA PHE A 448 -21.55 25.77 10.64
C PHE A 448 -22.77 26.21 11.45
N GLU A 449 -23.92 25.55 11.25
CA GLU A 449 -25.13 25.79 12.00
C GLU A 449 -25.48 24.57 12.86
N PRO A 450 -26.32 24.69 13.91
CA PRO A 450 -26.78 23.54 14.67
C PRO A 450 -27.47 22.49 13.77
N TRP A 451 -26.96 21.26 13.75
CA TRP A 451 -27.47 20.21 12.85
C TRP A 451 -28.89 19.75 13.22
N GLY A 452 -29.20 19.72 14.53
CA GLY A 452 -30.51 19.34 15.05
C GLY A 452 -30.86 17.87 14.81
N ILE A 453 -29.85 16.99 14.83
CA ILE A 453 -29.97 15.55 14.62
C ILE A 453 -29.24 14.85 15.76
N GLU A 454 -29.85 13.83 16.35
CA GLU A 454 -29.21 12.96 17.33
C GLU A 454 -28.68 11.70 16.67
N SER A 455 -27.44 11.32 16.99
CA SER A 455 -26.81 10.13 16.44
C SER A 455 -25.94 9.40 17.46
N ASP A 456 -25.60 8.15 17.14
CA ASP A 456 -24.67 7.33 17.91
C ASP A 456 -23.23 7.50 17.38
N ALA A 457 -23.10 7.81 16.08
CA ALA A 457 -21.85 8.12 15.42
C ALA A 457 -21.95 9.33 14.47
N VAL A 458 -20.85 10.06 14.33
CA VAL A 458 -20.64 11.11 13.31
C VAL A 458 -19.39 10.76 12.53
N VAL A 459 -19.45 10.89 11.20
CA VAL A 459 -18.33 10.75 10.29
C VAL A 459 -18.08 12.08 9.59
N LEU A 460 -16.82 12.51 9.57
CA LEU A 460 -16.32 13.68 8.85
C LEU A 460 -15.17 13.19 7.95
N SER A 461 -15.44 13.02 6.66
CA SER A 461 -14.50 12.43 5.73
C SER A 461 -14.06 13.47 4.69
N ARG A 462 -12.80 13.93 4.78
CA ARG A 462 -12.28 15.06 3.98
C ARG A 462 -13.14 16.30 4.15
N VAL A 463 -13.27 16.76 5.39
CA VAL A 463 -14.13 17.90 5.74
C VAL A 463 -13.34 18.94 6.51
N LEU A 464 -12.72 18.54 7.63
CA LEU A 464 -12.00 19.46 8.51
C LEU A 464 -10.74 20.03 7.83
N HIS A 465 -10.15 19.28 6.89
CA HIS A 465 -9.00 19.76 6.13
C HIS A 465 -9.29 20.96 5.21
N ASP A 466 -10.57 21.21 4.87
CA ASP A 466 -10.96 22.37 4.07
C ASP A 466 -11.00 23.67 4.88
N TRP A 467 -10.87 23.60 6.20
CA TRP A 467 -11.14 24.70 7.10
C TRP A 467 -9.94 25.03 7.99
N ASP A 468 -9.88 26.28 8.43
CA ASP A 468 -8.93 26.67 9.47
C ASP A 468 -9.32 26.07 10.84
N ASP A 469 -8.49 26.27 11.86
CA ASP A 469 -8.73 25.68 13.17
C ASP A 469 -9.98 26.24 13.88
N ALA A 470 -10.34 27.51 13.65
CA ALA A 470 -11.51 28.11 14.28
C ALA A 470 -12.80 27.55 13.67
N GLU A 471 -12.82 27.41 12.36
CA GLU A 471 -13.93 26.84 11.60
C GLU A 471 -14.08 25.33 11.83
N ALA A 472 -12.98 24.57 11.79
CA ALA A 472 -12.97 23.16 12.14
C ALA A 472 -13.52 22.92 13.55
N LEU A 473 -13.18 23.80 14.51
CA LEU A 473 -13.70 23.72 15.88
C LEU A 473 -15.21 23.98 15.95
N VAL A 474 -15.77 24.86 15.12
CA VAL A 474 -17.23 25.07 15.03
C VAL A 474 -17.92 23.79 14.55
N ILE A 475 -17.42 23.19 13.47
CA ILE A 475 -17.95 21.93 12.92
C ILE A 475 -17.89 20.82 13.97
N LEU A 476 -16.75 20.66 14.64
CA LEU A 476 -16.55 19.67 15.69
C LEU A 476 -17.51 19.88 16.87
N ARG A 477 -17.81 21.12 17.25
CA ARG A 477 -18.79 21.40 18.32
C ARG A 477 -20.22 21.03 17.92
N HIS A 478 -20.60 21.23 16.66
CA HIS A 478 -21.88 20.76 16.16
C HIS A 478 -21.94 19.23 16.08
N ALA A 479 -20.86 18.57 15.66
CA ALA A 479 -20.70 17.12 15.76
C ALA A 479 -20.85 16.63 17.20
N ARG A 480 -20.22 17.32 18.16
CA ARG A 480 -20.33 16.99 19.59
C ARG A 480 -21.76 17.10 20.07
N ALA A 481 -22.48 18.14 19.66
CA ALA A 481 -23.87 18.36 20.07
C ALA A 481 -24.85 17.32 19.49
N ALA A 482 -24.51 16.71 18.35
CA ALA A 482 -25.28 15.63 17.74
C ALA A 482 -25.10 14.27 18.46
N LEU A 483 -24.04 14.13 19.27
CA LEU A 483 -23.67 12.88 19.93
C LEU A 483 -24.08 12.86 21.42
N SER A 484 -24.63 11.72 21.84
CA SER A 484 -24.79 11.39 23.26
C SER A 484 -23.42 11.07 23.90
N ARG A 485 -23.36 11.04 25.25
CA ARG A 485 -22.11 10.72 25.96
C ARG A 485 -21.63 9.31 25.60
N GLY A 486 -20.39 9.17 25.17
CA GLY A 486 -19.84 7.91 24.66
C GLY A 486 -20.14 7.64 23.17
N GLY A 487 -20.84 8.56 22.48
CA GLY A 487 -20.96 8.56 21.03
C GLY A 487 -19.61 8.77 20.35
N ARG A 488 -19.48 8.29 19.11
CA ARG A 488 -18.19 8.23 18.41
C ARG A 488 -18.10 9.23 17.26
N LEU A 489 -17.00 9.95 17.22
CA LEU A 489 -16.60 10.78 16.08
C LEU A 489 -15.52 10.05 15.28
N TYR A 490 -15.71 9.98 13.97
CA TYR A 490 -14.75 9.43 13.03
C TYR A 490 -14.32 10.51 12.05
N VAL A 491 -13.04 10.88 12.08
CA VAL A 491 -12.43 11.77 11.09
C VAL A 491 -11.59 10.94 10.14
N VAL A 492 -11.82 11.07 8.84
CA VAL A 492 -11.13 10.31 7.78
C VAL A 492 -10.37 11.28 6.88
N GLU A 493 -9.10 11.52 7.19
CA GLU A 493 -8.27 12.54 6.55
C GLU A 493 -6.81 12.10 6.42
N MET A 494 -6.05 12.76 5.54
CA MET A 494 -4.62 12.54 5.43
C MET A 494 -3.93 13.17 6.65
N LEU A 495 -3.01 12.44 7.28
CA LEU A 495 -2.22 12.99 8.38
C LEU A 495 -0.86 13.41 7.86
N VAL A 496 -0.48 14.64 8.14
CA VAL A 496 0.86 15.18 7.84
C VAL A 496 1.55 15.48 9.18
N PRO A 497 2.46 14.61 9.64
CA PRO A 497 3.29 14.90 10.82
C PRO A 497 4.18 16.13 10.57
N ASP A 498 4.40 16.94 11.60
CA ASP A 498 5.14 18.21 11.50
C ASP A 498 6.59 18.02 10.99
N GLU A 499 7.20 16.88 11.29
CA GLU A 499 8.54 16.51 10.83
C GLU A 499 8.58 15.89 9.42
N SER A 500 7.42 15.59 8.82
CA SER A 500 7.31 14.94 7.53
C SER A 500 7.18 15.96 6.40
N VAL A 501 7.86 15.69 5.28
CA VAL A 501 7.66 16.45 4.03
C VAL A 501 6.61 15.80 3.12
N ALA A 502 6.20 14.57 3.42
CA ALA A 502 5.21 13.85 2.64
C ALA A 502 3.82 14.50 2.79
N GLY A 503 3.12 14.73 1.67
CA GLY A 503 1.81 15.37 1.65
C GLY A 503 1.84 16.91 1.58
N ALA A 504 3.01 17.56 1.68
CA ALA A 504 3.11 19.02 1.68
C ALA A 504 2.53 19.72 0.44
N LEU A 505 2.62 19.10 -0.75
CA LEU A 505 1.99 19.65 -1.96
C LEU A 505 0.46 19.59 -1.90
N CYS A 506 -0.10 18.60 -1.22
CA CYS A 506 -1.54 18.49 -0.98
C CYS A 506 -1.99 19.51 0.06
N ASP A 507 -1.20 19.73 1.12
CA ASP A 507 -1.45 20.82 2.09
C ASP A 507 -1.47 22.21 1.42
N LEU A 508 -0.51 22.48 0.51
CA LEU A 508 -0.55 23.68 -0.32
C LEU A 508 -1.78 23.75 -1.23
N HIS A 509 -2.25 22.60 -1.74
CA HIS A 509 -3.49 22.57 -2.51
C HIS A 509 -4.69 23.01 -1.67
N LEU A 510 -4.80 22.58 -0.42
CA LEU A 510 -5.88 23.00 0.50
C LEU A 510 -5.79 24.49 0.84
N LEU A 511 -4.59 25.00 1.11
CA LEU A 511 -4.38 26.45 1.28
C LEU A 511 -4.95 27.22 0.07
N MET A 512 -4.64 26.75 -1.14
CA MET A 512 -5.09 27.42 -2.36
C MET A 512 -6.58 27.24 -2.63
N ALA A 513 -7.14 26.05 -2.38
CA ALA A 513 -8.52 25.71 -2.71
C ALA A 513 -9.53 26.28 -1.73
N THR A 514 -9.23 26.18 -0.44
CA THR A 514 -10.20 26.42 0.64
C THR A 514 -9.61 27.26 1.78
N GLY A 515 -8.31 27.58 1.75
CA GLY A 515 -7.61 28.18 2.89
C GLY A 515 -7.42 27.20 4.06
N GLY A 516 -7.74 25.92 3.83
CA GLY A 516 -7.62 24.84 4.79
C GLY A 516 -6.19 24.33 4.96
N ARG A 517 -6.06 23.17 5.61
CA ARG A 517 -4.78 22.52 5.90
C ARG A 517 -4.93 21.07 6.31
N GLU A 518 -3.91 20.29 6.00
CA GLU A 518 -3.68 19.00 6.62
C GLU A 518 -3.12 19.17 8.04
N ARG A 519 -3.30 18.14 8.87
CA ARG A 519 -2.96 18.21 10.30
C ARG A 519 -2.29 16.93 10.78
N SER A 520 -1.46 17.04 11.81
CA SER A 520 -0.90 15.89 12.51
C SER A 520 -1.92 15.28 13.49
N ALA A 521 -1.68 14.04 13.91
CA ALA A 521 -2.50 13.36 14.92
C ALA A 521 -2.56 14.15 16.25
N GLU A 522 -1.43 14.74 16.65
CA GLU A 522 -1.35 15.56 17.86
C GLU A 522 -2.22 16.82 17.74
N HIS A 523 -2.22 17.45 16.55
CA HIS A 523 -3.06 18.61 16.28
C HIS A 523 -4.55 18.27 16.35
N PHE A 524 -4.97 17.14 15.77
CA PHE A 524 -6.34 16.66 15.94
C PHE A 524 -6.69 16.39 17.39
N GLY A 525 -5.77 15.83 18.19
CA GLY A 525 -5.98 15.64 19.63
C GLY A 525 -6.28 16.95 20.38
N ARG A 526 -5.62 18.06 20.00
CA ARG A 526 -5.91 19.39 20.55
C ARG A 526 -7.29 19.91 20.12
N LEU A 527 -7.66 19.77 18.85
CA LEU A 527 -8.97 20.17 18.34
C LEU A 527 -10.10 19.36 19.00
N PHE A 528 -9.94 18.05 19.14
CA PHE A 528 -10.89 17.16 19.80
C PHE A 528 -11.11 17.58 21.25
N SER A 529 -10.01 17.80 21.99
CA SER A 529 -10.08 18.25 23.38
C SER A 529 -10.83 19.58 23.52
N ALA A 530 -10.57 20.54 22.63
CA ALA A 530 -11.24 21.85 22.61
C ALA A 530 -12.72 21.77 22.21
N ALA A 531 -13.13 20.71 21.52
CA ALA A 531 -14.51 20.47 21.06
C ALA A 531 -15.32 19.56 22.01
N GLY A 532 -14.71 19.01 23.07
CA GLY A 532 -15.38 18.08 23.99
C GLY A 532 -15.33 16.61 23.55
N PHE A 533 -14.23 16.22 22.92
CA PHE A 533 -13.92 14.83 22.58
C PHE A 533 -12.60 14.38 23.22
N GLU A 534 -12.53 13.11 23.58
CA GLU A 534 -11.29 12.42 23.91
C GLU A 534 -10.77 11.69 22.67
N LEU A 535 -9.49 11.86 22.32
CA LEU A 535 -8.86 11.11 21.23
C LEU A 535 -8.65 9.65 21.67
N ALA A 536 -9.42 8.73 21.09
CA ALA A 536 -9.41 7.31 21.47
C ALA A 536 -8.43 6.47 20.64
N ALA A 537 -8.32 6.74 19.33
CA ALA A 537 -7.42 5.99 18.46
C ALA A 537 -7.04 6.78 17.20
N VAL A 538 -5.88 6.43 16.63
CA VAL A 538 -5.46 6.83 15.27
C VAL A 538 -5.04 5.56 14.55
N ARG A 539 -5.64 5.31 13.38
CA ARG A 539 -5.44 4.09 12.59
C ARG A 539 -5.01 4.47 11.19
N LYS A 540 -3.81 4.04 10.78
CA LYS A 540 -3.37 4.15 9.38
C LYS A 540 -4.19 3.17 8.54
N LEU A 541 -4.76 3.63 7.43
CA LEU A 541 -5.44 2.76 6.48
C LEU A 541 -4.48 2.41 5.32
N PRO A 542 -4.78 1.35 4.52
CA PRO A 542 -3.97 1.01 3.35
C PRO A 542 -3.98 2.08 2.25
N ALA A 543 -5.00 2.94 2.25
CA ALA A 543 -5.13 4.07 1.33
C ALA A 543 -4.55 5.36 1.93
N LEU A 544 -4.59 6.47 1.17
CA LEU A 544 -4.09 7.78 1.60
C LEU A 544 -4.63 8.29 2.96
N PRO A 545 -5.93 8.17 3.29
CA PRO A 545 -6.43 8.69 4.56
C PRO A 545 -6.09 7.80 5.76
N SER A 546 -5.98 8.41 6.93
CA SER A 546 -6.02 7.75 8.23
C SER A 546 -7.39 7.92 8.87
N LEU A 547 -7.74 7.04 9.80
CA LEU A 547 -8.94 7.14 10.62
C LEU A 547 -8.56 7.62 12.03
N ILE A 548 -9.11 8.76 12.43
CA ILE A 548 -8.97 9.35 13.76
C ILE A 548 -10.30 9.18 14.50
N VAL A 549 -10.26 8.56 15.68
CA VAL A 549 -11.45 8.22 16.47
C VAL A 549 -11.51 9.08 17.72
N GLY A 550 -12.58 9.86 17.86
CA GLY A 550 -12.91 10.64 19.04
C GLY A 550 -14.10 10.04 19.78
N VAL A 551 -14.12 10.18 21.11
CA VAL A 551 -15.27 9.79 21.95
C VAL A 551 -15.83 11.03 22.62
N ALA A 552 -17.14 11.23 22.50
CA ALA A 552 -17.84 12.36 23.09
C ALA A 552 -17.77 12.30 24.63
N SER A 553 -17.06 13.27 25.23
CA SER A 553 -16.82 13.36 26.69
C SER A 553 -17.99 13.93 27.46
#